data_AF-A0A2V8RT12-F1
#
_entry.id   AF-A0A2V8RT12-F1
#
_cell.length_a   1.000
_cell.length_b   1.000
_cell.length_c   1.000
_cell.angle_alpha   90.00
_cell.angle_beta   90.00
_cell.angle_gamma   90.00
#
_symmetry.space_group_name_H-M   'P 1'
#
loop_
_entity.id
_entity.type
_entity.pdbx_description
1 polymer ?
#
loop_
_entity_poly.entity_id
_entity_poly.type
_entity_poly.pdbx_seq_one_letter_code
_entity_poly.pdbx_strand_id
1 'polypeptide(L)' 'MFAMSLTDELHEKLRALDAEFDQELRARGFDPAQAENVALPSHLATLYAKREQIKAQLAELEGKTDD' A
#
# COMPACT_ATOMS: atom_id res chain seq x y z
N MET A 1 -22.00 15.72 -2.24
CA MET A 1 -20.84 14.90 -1.86
C MET A 1 -21.04 13.56 -2.52
N PHE A 2 -20.25 13.23 -3.54
CA PHE A 2 -20.26 11.86 -4.08
C PHE A 2 -19.78 10.95 -2.95
N ALA A 3 -20.54 9.90 -2.64
CA ALA A 3 -20.07 8.86 -1.74
C ALA A 3 -18.83 8.25 -2.40
N MET A 4 -17.64 8.52 -1.86
CA MET A 4 -16.44 7.77 -2.23
C MET A 4 -16.77 6.30 -1.99
N SER A 5 -16.55 5.48 -3.01
CA SER A 5 -16.73 4.05 -2.87
C SER A 5 -15.71 3.53 -1.86
N LEU A 6 -16.03 2.43 -1.16
CA LEU A 6 -15.09 1.77 -0.26
C LEU A 6 -13.76 1.46 -0.96
N THR A 7 -13.82 1.16 -2.26
CA THR A 7 -12.70 1.01 -3.17
C THR A 7 -11.91 2.31 -3.31
N ASP A 8 -12.52 3.46 -3.60
CA ASP A 8 -11.84 4.76 -3.64
C ASP A 8 -11.09 5.09 -2.33
N GLU A 9 -11.72 4.84 -1.17
CA GLU A 9 -11.09 5.06 0.14
C GLU A 9 -9.87 4.16 0.35
N LEU A 10 -9.94 2.90 -0.09
CA LEU A 10 -8.82 1.96 -0.02
C LEU A 10 -7.70 2.32 -1.02
N HIS A 11 -8.04 2.83 -2.21
CA HIS A 11 -7.04 3.36 -3.16
C HIS A 11 -6.33 4.59 -2.61
N GLU A 12 -7.04 5.52 -1.95
CA GLU A 12 -6.42 6.67 -1.29
C GLU A 12 -5.50 6.22 -0.15
N LYS A 13 -5.97 5.32 0.71
CA LYS A 13 -5.14 4.75 1.79
C LYS A 13 -3.90 4.07 1.24
N LEU A 14 -4.02 3.31 0.15
CA LEU A 14 -2.89 2.66 -0.51
C LEU A 14 -1.88 3.69 -1.03
N ARG A 15 -2.34 4.77 -1.69
CA ARG A 15 -1.45 5.84 -2.17
C ARG A 15 -0.72 6.55 -1.04
N ALA A 16 -1.42 6.87 0.03
CA ALA A 16 -0.82 7.51 1.20
C ALA A 16 0.26 6.61 1.83
N LEU A 17 -0.03 5.31 1.93
CA LEU A 17 0.88 4.33 2.52
C LEU A 17 2.10 4.06 1.63
N ASP A 18 1.93 4.03 0.30
CA ASP A 18 3.04 3.94 -0.66
C ASP A 18 3.94 5.18 -0.59
N ALA A 19 3.36 6.38 -0.47
CA ALA A 19 4.14 7.61 -0.32
C ALA A 19 4.94 7.65 0.99
N GLU A 20 4.33 7.23 2.11
CA GLU A 20 5.02 7.13 3.41
C GLU A 20 6.15 6.09 3.36
N PHE A 21 5.90 4.94 2.75
CA PHE A 21 6.88 3.88 2.59
C PHE A 21 8.09 4.33 1.74
N ASP A 22 7.83 4.97 0.60
CA ASP A 22 8.87 5.53 -0.27
C ASP A 22 9.70 6.59 0.46
N GLN A 23 9.04 7.46 1.22
CA GLN A 23 9.72 8.50 2.00
C GLN A 23 10.62 7.88 3.07
N GLU A 24 10.13 6.90 3.82
CA GLU A 24 10.89 6.19 4.86
C GLU A 24 12.09 5.41 4.27
N LEU A 25 11.93 4.81 3.08
CA LEU A 25 13.03 4.15 2.38
C LEU A 25 14.10 5.15 1.98
N ARG A 26 13.72 6.25 1.33
CA ARG A 26 14.66 7.30 0.92
C ARG A 26 15.34 7.95 2.12
N ALA A 27 14.61 8.19 3.22
CA ALA A 27 15.16 8.75 4.46
C ALA A 27 16.25 7.85 5.08
N ARG A 28 16.13 6.53 4.87
CA ARG A 28 17.12 5.53 5.28
C ARG A 28 18.20 5.25 4.23
N GLY A 29 18.13 5.90 3.07
CA GLY A 29 19.08 5.72 1.95
C GLY A 29 18.82 4.48 1.09
N PHE A 30 17.64 3.86 1.20
CA PHE A 30 17.21 2.77 0.34
C PHE A 30 16.52 3.29 -0.93
N ASP A 31 16.69 2.54 -2.02
CA ASP A 31 15.95 2.77 -3.26
C ASP A 31 14.56 2.11 -3.15
N PRO A 32 13.45 2.87 -3.29
CA PRO A 32 12.11 2.30 -3.30
C PRO A 32 11.88 1.26 -4.39
N ALA A 33 12.59 1.33 -5.53
CA ALA A 33 12.51 0.30 -6.56
C ALA A 33 13.11 -1.05 -6.12
N GLN A 34 13.96 -1.05 -5.09
CA GLN A 34 14.57 -2.28 -4.55
C GLN A 34 13.92 -2.75 -3.26
N ALA A 35 12.89 -2.06 -2.76
CA ALA A 35 12.26 -2.34 -1.47
C ALA A 35 11.85 -3.81 -1.27
N GLU A 36 11.42 -4.47 -2.34
CA GLU A 36 11.03 -5.89 -2.33
C GLU A 36 12.22 -6.86 -2.24
N ASN A 37 13.42 -6.40 -2.59
CA ASN A 37 14.66 -7.17 -2.60
C ASN A 37 15.59 -6.85 -1.42
N VAL A 38 15.26 -5.87 -0.57
CA VAL A 38 16.05 -5.52 0.62
C VAL A 38 15.37 -6.08 1.88
N ALA A 39 16.16 -6.56 2.83
CA ALA A 39 15.66 -6.89 4.16
C ALA A 39 15.15 -5.61 4.85
N LEU A 40 13.84 -5.40 4.83
CA LEU A 40 13.21 -4.23 5.38
C LEU A 40 13.30 -4.25 6.92
N PRO A 41 13.69 -3.12 7.56
CA PRO A 41 13.53 -2.92 9.00
C PRO A 41 12.08 -3.17 9.43
N SER A 42 11.85 -3.61 10.68
CA SER A 42 10.54 -4.03 11.20
C SER A 42 9.39 -3.03 10.95
N HIS A 43 9.69 -1.72 10.97
CA HIS A 43 8.72 -0.68 10.66
C HIS A 43 8.30 -0.69 9.18
N LEU A 44 9.26 -0.79 8.25
CA LEU A 44 9.00 -0.89 6.81
C LEU A 44 8.32 -2.21 6.46
N ALA A 45 8.69 -3.32 7.11
CA ALA A 45 7.98 -4.59 6.95
C ALA A 45 6.50 -4.48 7.35
N THR A 46 6.18 -3.69 8.39
CA THR A 46 4.80 -3.43 8.81
C THR A 46 4.04 -2.61 7.77
N LEU A 47 4.67 -1.57 7.20
CA LEU A 47 4.07 -0.78 6.12
C LEU A 47 3.83 -1.65 4.87
N TYR A 48 4.81 -2.45 4.46
CA TYR A 48 4.65 -3.38 3.34
C TYR A 48 3.52 -4.39 3.57
N ALA A 49 3.41 -4.97 4.77
CA ALA A 49 2.32 -5.89 5.10
C ALA A 49 0.94 -5.21 5.03
N LYS A 50 0.82 -3.97 5.52
CA LYS A 50 -0.42 -3.18 5.40
C LYS A 50 -0.78 -2.89 3.94
N ARG A 51 0.22 -2.57 3.12
CA ARG A 51 0.05 -2.36 1.68
C ARG A 51 -0.54 -3.61 1.01
N GLU A 52 0.05 -4.76 1.25
CA GLU A 52 -0.41 -6.05 0.73
C GLU A 52 -1.84 -6.38 1.20
N GLN A 53 -2.17 -6.11 2.46
CA GLN A 53 -3.51 -6.30 2.99
C GLN A 53 -4.56 -5.40 2.31
N ILE A 54 -4.21 -4.14 2.00
CA ILE A 54 -5.12 -3.22 1.29
C ILE A 54 -5.29 -3.67 -0.16
N LYS A 55 -4.22 -4.07 -0.84
CA LYS A 55 -4.32 -4.64 -2.20
C LYS A 55 -5.19 -5.89 -2.25
N ALA A 56 -5.05 -6.78 -1.27
CA ALA A 56 -5.89 -7.99 -1.18
C ALA A 56 -7.37 -7.63 -1.00
N GLN A 57 -7.69 -6.63 -0.16
CA GLN A 57 -9.05 -6.13 0.00
C GLN A 57 -9.59 -5.49 -1.28
N LEU A 58 -8.76 -4.73 -2.00
CA LEU A 58 -9.13 -4.17 -3.31
C LEU A 58 -9.43 -5.27 -4.32
N ALA A 59 -8.54 -6.26 -4.44
CA ALA A 59 -8.76 -7.40 -5.33
C ALA A 59 -10.03 -8.19 -4.98
N GLU A 60 -10.37 -8.34 -3.70
CA GLU A 60 -11.62 -8.98 -3.29
C GLU A 60 -12.86 -8.14 -3.65
N LEU A 61 -12.80 -6.82 -3.47
CA LEU A 61 -13.91 -5.91 -3.76
C LEU A 61 -14.12 -5.73 -5.27
N GLU A 62 -13.04 -5.58 -6.04
CA GLU A 62 -13.07 -5.50 -7.49
C GLU A 62 -13.48 -6.85 -8.10
N GLY A 63 -12.99 -7.97 -7.56
CA GLY A 63 -13.37 -9.32 -7.98
C GLY A 63 -14.82 -9.71 -7.64
N LYS A 64 -15.40 -9.16 -6.57
CA LYS A 64 -16.83 -9.33 -6.23
C LYS A 64 -17.79 -8.54 -7.13
N THR A 65 -17.28 -7.60 -7.91
CA THR A 65 -18.12 -6.75 -8.78
C THR A 65 -18.38 -7.43 -10.14
N ASP A 66 -17.75 -8.57 -10.42
CA ASP A 66 -17.81 -9.30 -11.71
C ASP A 66 -18.63 -10.62 -11.65
N ASP A 67 -19.45 -10.86 -10.61
CA ASP A 67 -20.38 -12.01 -10.50
C ASP A 67 -21.86 -11.59 -10.56
#